data_AF-A0A8C2E3X6-F1
#
_entry.id   AF-A0A8C2E3X6-F1
#
_cell.length_a   1.000
_cell.length_b   1.000
_cell.length_c   1.000
_cell.angle_alpha   90.00
_cell.angle_beta   90.00
_cell.angle_gamma   90.00
#
_symmetry.space_group_name_H-M   'P 1'
#
loop_
_entity.id
_entity.type
_entity.pdbx_description
1 polymer ?
#
loop_
_entity_poly.entity_id
_entity_poly.type
_entity_poly.pdbx_seq_one_letter_code
_entity_poly.pdbx_strand_id
1 'polypeptide(L)'
;LLLLLLLLYAYLTYITFFVDLGRYIVVKGKISPAGDNYKKKGLIEACHRLEMARLATENSDWISVDDWESQHPEWVETANVVRWEHLKII
;
A
#
# COMPACT_ATOMS: atom_id res chain seq x y z
N LEU A 1 14.87 3.30 0.03
CA LEU A 1 14.65 3.62 1.46
C LEU A 1 14.06 5.03 1.67
N LEU A 2 14.76 6.12 1.32
CA LEU A 2 14.28 7.49 1.60
C LEU A 2 12.92 7.85 0.98
N LEU A 3 12.72 7.45 -0.29
CA LEU A 3 11.44 7.62 -1.00
C LEU A 3 10.29 6.82 -0.36
N LEU A 4 10.60 5.64 0.18
CA LEU A 4 9.63 4.78 0.86
C LEU A 4 9.22 5.39 2.21
N LEU A 5 10.18 5.95 2.94
CA LEU A 5 9.93 6.69 4.19
C LEU A 5 9.10 7.96 3.96
N LEU A 6 9.37 8.72 2.88
CA LEU A 6 8.58 9.90 2.52
C LEU A 6 7.14 9.55 2.14
N LEU A 7 6.93 8.45 1.40
CA LEU A 7 5.60 7.95 1.08
C LEU A 7 4.85 7.49 2.33
N LEU A 8 5.53 6.78 3.24
CA LEU A 8 4.93 6.39 4.53
C LEU A 8 4.54 7.62 5.36
N TYR A 9 5.41 8.63 5.45
CA TYR A 9 5.14 9.85 6.19
C TYR A 9 3.95 10.64 5.62
N ALA A 10 3.89 10.78 4.30
CA ALA A 10 2.76 11.42 3.62
C ALA A 10 1.44 10.66 3.88
N TYR A 11 1.48 9.32 3.83
CA TYR A 11 0.34 8.46 4.11
C TYR A 11 -0.15 8.61 5.56
N LEU A 12 0.78 8.60 6.53
CA LEU A 12 0.47 8.83 7.95
C LEU A 12 -0.15 10.21 8.18
N THR A 13 0.40 11.26 7.56
CA THR A 13 -0.13 12.64 7.66
C THR A 13 -1.55 12.74 7.13
N TYR A 14 -1.83 12.09 5.99
CA TYR A 14 -3.17 12.05 5.41
C TYR A 14 -4.16 11.34 6.34
N ILE A 15 -3.74 10.26 6.99
CA ILE A 15 -4.60 9.49 7.89
C ILE A 15 -4.93 10.27 9.16
N THR A 16 -3.94 10.95 9.75
CA THR A 16 -4.17 11.87 10.88
C THR A 16 -5.20 12.94 10.50
N PHE A 17 -5.11 13.51 9.30
CA PHE A 17 -6.11 14.46 8.83
C PHE A 17 -7.55 13.91 8.83
N PHE A 18 -7.79 12.67 8.36
CA PHE A 18 -9.15 12.10 8.38
C PHE A 18 -9.68 11.81 9.78
N VAL A 19 -8.80 11.37 10.69
CA VAL A 19 -9.14 11.15 12.09
C VAL A 19 -9.51 12.49 12.75
N ASP A 20 -8.73 13.55 12.48
CA ASP A 20 -8.93 14.88 13.04
C ASP A 20 -10.23 15.56 12.57
N LEU A 21 -10.80 15.14 11.44
CA LEU A 21 -12.11 15.60 10.98
C LEU A 21 -13.28 15.12 11.86
N GLY A 22 -13.05 14.18 12.79
CA GLY A 22 -14.04 13.66 13.74
C GLY A 22 -15.21 12.90 13.12
N ARG A 23 -15.16 12.63 11.80
CA ARG A 23 -16.24 12.00 11.02
C ARG A 23 -15.98 10.55 10.64
N TYR A 24 -14.73 10.10 10.79
CA TYR A 24 -14.29 8.77 10.35
C TYR A 24 -13.43 8.12 11.43
N ILE A 25 -13.56 6.81 11.56
CA ILE A 25 -12.67 5.98 12.35
C ILE A 25 -11.86 5.14 11.36
N VAL A 26 -10.54 5.34 11.35
CA VAL A 26 -9.64 4.55 10.52
C VAL A 26 -9.36 3.24 11.23
N VAL A 27 -9.84 2.14 10.67
CA VAL A 27 -9.74 0.80 11.28
C VAL A 27 -8.56 -0.02 10.77
N LYS A 28 -8.09 0.25 9.55
CA LYS A 28 -7.02 -0.51 8.90
C LYS A 28 -6.37 0.30 7.76
N GLY A 29 -5.06 0.13 7.59
CA GLY A 29 -4.29 0.56 6.42
C GLY A 29 -3.78 -0.64 5.63
N LYS A 30 -3.75 -0.53 4.30
CA LYS A 30 -3.13 -1.52 3.42
C LYS A 30 -2.17 -0.86 2.45
N ILE A 31 -0.95 -1.39 2.38
CA ILE A 31 0.04 -1.07 1.36
C ILE A 31 -0.04 -2.14 0.28
N SER A 32 -0.34 -1.74 -0.96
CA SER A 32 -0.38 -2.61 -2.14
C SER A 32 0.72 -2.17 -3.12
N PRO A 33 1.87 -2.88 -3.18
CA PRO A 33 2.91 -2.54 -4.15
C PRO A 33 2.48 -2.91 -5.57
N ALA A 34 2.61 -1.98 -6.53
CA ALA A 34 2.35 -2.27 -7.93
C ALA A 34 3.21 -3.42 -8.48
N GLY A 35 2.71 -4.21 -9.42
CA GLY A 35 3.48 -5.24 -10.11
C GLY A 35 4.56 -4.68 -11.05
N ASP A 36 5.53 -5.51 -11.43
CA ASP A 36 6.65 -5.10 -12.27
C ASP A 36 6.23 -4.77 -13.72
N ASN A 37 5.09 -5.29 -14.16
CA ASN A 37 4.50 -4.98 -15.45
C ASN A 37 3.93 -3.56 -15.57
N TYR A 38 3.97 -2.77 -14.49
CA TYR A 38 3.78 -1.31 -14.57
C TYR A 38 4.87 -0.61 -15.42
N LYS A 39 6.05 -1.24 -15.60
CA LYS A 39 7.13 -0.79 -16.50
C LYS A 39 7.62 0.65 -16.28
N LYS A 40 7.44 1.20 -15.09
CA LYS A 40 7.99 2.51 -14.72
C LYS A 40 9.52 2.46 -14.73
N LYS A 41 10.16 3.38 -15.44
CA LYS A 41 11.63 3.47 -15.52
C LYS A 41 12.24 3.58 -14.12
N GLY A 42 13.19 2.70 -13.81
CA GLY A 42 13.88 2.66 -12.52
C GLY A 42 13.08 2.00 -11.38
N LEU A 43 11.96 1.34 -11.69
CA LEU A 43 11.25 0.52 -10.71
C LEU A 43 12.05 -0.75 -10.44
N ILE A 44 12.44 -0.95 -9.19
CA ILE A 44 13.06 -2.19 -8.72
C ILE A 44 12.01 -3.31 -8.64
N GLU A 45 12.45 -4.57 -8.70
CA GLU A 45 11.58 -5.75 -8.67
C GLU A 45 10.60 -5.74 -7.49
N ALA A 46 9.40 -6.26 -7.75
CA ALA A 46 8.29 -6.22 -6.82
C ALA A 46 8.59 -6.97 -5.52
N CYS A 47 9.35 -8.07 -5.58
CA CYS A 47 9.77 -8.84 -4.41
C CYS A 47 10.56 -7.97 -3.40
N HIS A 48 11.48 -7.14 -3.86
CA HIS A 48 12.25 -6.24 -3.01
C HIS A 48 11.38 -5.14 -2.40
N ARG A 49 10.44 -4.58 -3.17
CA ARG A 49 9.51 -3.55 -2.66
C ARG A 49 8.54 -4.12 -1.65
N LEU A 50 8.04 -5.32 -1.91
CA LEU A 50 7.16 -6.05 -1.02
C LEU A 50 7.85 -6.31 0.32
N GLU A 51 9.09 -6.80 0.29
CA GLU A 51 9.83 -7.09 1.51
C GLU A 51 10.19 -5.82 2.29
N MET A 52 10.63 -4.76 1.60
CA MET A 52 10.84 -3.47 2.26
C MET A 52 9.57 -2.92 2.90
N ALA A 53 8.41 -3.07 2.26
CA ALA A 53 7.14 -2.64 2.83
C ALA A 53 6.75 -3.47 4.06
N ARG A 54 6.98 -4.79 4.03
CA ARG A 54 6.75 -5.68 5.18
C ARG A 54 7.61 -5.27 6.36
N LEU A 55 8.92 -5.09 6.16
CA LEU A 55 9.83 -4.62 7.21
C LEU A 55 9.44 -3.23 7.74
N ALA A 56 9.01 -2.31 6.86
CA ALA A 56 8.58 -0.98 7.27
C ALA A 56 7.29 -0.97 8.10
N THR A 57 6.48 -2.03 8.02
CA THR A 57 5.19 -2.15 8.72
C THR A 57 5.17 -3.22 9.79
N GLU A 58 6.29 -3.91 10.03
CA GLU A 58 6.41 -5.03 10.97
C GLU A 58 5.92 -4.69 12.39
N ASN A 59 6.19 -3.46 12.85
CA ASN A 59 5.79 -2.98 14.17
C ASN A 59 4.48 -2.17 14.16
N SER A 60 3.65 -2.29 13.12
CA SER A 60 2.37 -1.59 13.01
C SER A 60 1.19 -2.52 13.29
N ASP A 61 0.32 -2.12 14.23
CA ASP A 61 -0.85 -2.92 14.59
C ASP A 61 -2.03 -2.79 13.61
N TRP A 62 -2.00 -1.80 12.72
CA TRP A 62 -3.14 -1.44 11.88
C TRP A 62 -2.80 -1.31 10.38
N ILE A 63 -1.52 -1.19 10.02
CA ILE A 63 -1.06 -1.18 8.63
C ILE A 63 -0.53 -2.57 8.28
N SER A 64 -0.99 -3.11 7.15
CA SER A 64 -0.53 -4.40 6.61
C SER A 64 -0.15 -4.26 5.14
N VAL A 65 0.63 -5.21 4.61
CA VAL A 65 1.01 -5.24 3.19
C VAL A 65 0.22 -6.33 2.47
N ASP A 66 -0.36 -6.00 1.32
CA ASP A 66 -1.03 -6.95 0.43
C ASP A 66 -0.17 -7.17 -0.82
N ASP A 67 0.14 -8.42 -1.12
CA ASP A 67 1.00 -8.80 -2.23
C ASP A 67 0.23 -9.10 -3.52
N TRP A 68 -1.11 -9.10 -3.49
CA TRP A 68 -1.93 -9.50 -4.62
C TRP A 68 -1.61 -8.71 -5.89
N GLU A 69 -1.61 -7.37 -5.84
CA GLU A 69 -1.31 -6.53 -7.01
C GLU A 69 0.10 -6.77 -7.55
N SER A 70 1.05 -6.99 -6.64
CA SER A 70 2.46 -7.19 -6.98
C SER A 70 2.73 -8.52 -7.70
N GLN A 71 1.91 -9.54 -7.41
CA GLN A 71 2.01 -10.88 -7.98
C GLN A 71 1.19 -11.04 -9.28
N HIS A 72 0.44 -10.02 -9.69
CA HIS A 72 -0.32 -10.11 -10.93
C HIS A 72 0.60 -10.23 -12.15
N PRO A 73 0.28 -11.14 -13.09
CA PRO A 73 1.08 -11.34 -14.30
C PRO A 73 0.94 -10.18 -15.29
N GLU A 74 0.03 -9.24 -15.08
CA GLU A 74 -0.13 -8.02 -15.87
C GLU A 74 -0.30 -6.82 -14.95
N TRP A 75 -0.12 -5.61 -15.50
CA TRP A 75 -0.43 -4.40 -14.74
C TRP A 75 -1.93 -4.32 -14.46
N VAL A 76 -2.28 -3.95 -13.23
CA VAL A 76 -3.67 -3.83 -12.77
C VAL A 76 -4.00 -2.36 -12.55
N GLU A 77 -5.12 -1.90 -13.11
CA GLU A 77 -5.66 -0.58 -12.81
C GLU A 77 -6.02 -0.46 -11.32
N THR A 78 -5.69 0.68 -10.70
CA THR A 78 -5.96 0.92 -9.27
C THR A 78 -7.43 0.74 -8.89
N ALA A 79 -8.38 1.05 -9.79
CA ALA A 79 -9.80 0.81 -9.54
C ALA A 79 -10.14 -0.68 -9.31
N ASN A 80 -9.45 -1.59 -10.00
CA ASN A 80 -9.60 -3.03 -9.82
C ASN A 80 -8.93 -3.52 -8.53
N VAL A 81 -7.79 -2.92 -8.15
CA VAL A 81 -7.15 -3.17 -6.85
C VAL A 81 -8.09 -2.78 -5.70
N VAL A 82 -8.69 -1.58 -5.76
CA VAL A 82 -9.66 -1.13 -4.73
C VAL A 82 -10.88 -2.04 -4.69
N ARG A 83 -11.39 -2.48 -5.84
CA ARG A 83 -12.51 -3.43 -5.89
C ARG A 83 -12.15 -4.76 -5.24
N TRP A 84 -10.97 -5.29 -5.54
CA TRP A 84 -10.47 -6.53 -4.95
C TRP A 84 -10.37 -6.44 -3.43
N GLU A 85 -9.80 -5.34 -2.93
CA GLU A 85 -9.68 -5.11 -1.49
C GLU A 85 -11.03 -4.93 -0.81
N HIS A 86 -11.98 -4.24 -1.46
CA HIS A 86 -13.34 -4.12 -0.96
C HIS A 86 -14.03 -5.48 -0.84
N LEU A 87 -13.87 -6.36 -1.83
CA LEU A 87 -14.45 -7.71 -1.82
C LEU A 87 -13.91 -8.61 -0.70
N LYS A 88 -12.70 -8.35 -0.17
CA LYS A 88 -12.13 -9.08 0.97
C LYS A 88 -12.71 -8.66 2.32
N ILE A 89 -13.42 -7.52 2.37
CA ILE A 89 -13.92 -6.90 3.61
C ILE A 89 -15.41 -7.22 3.82
N ILE A 90 -16.14 -7.50 2.75
CA ILE A 90 -17.55 -7.96 2.77
C ILE A 90 -17.63 -9.47 2.98
#